data_AF-A0A2D5QMZ0-F1
#
_entry.id   AF-A0A2D5QMZ0-F1
#
_cell.length_a   1.000
_cell.length_b   1.000
_cell.length_c   1.000
_cell.angle_alpha   90.00
_cell.angle_beta   90.00
_cell.angle_gamma   90.00
#
_symmetry.space_group_name_H-M   'P 1'
#
loop_
_entity.id
_entity.type
_entity.pdbx_description
1 polymer ?
#
loop_
_entity_poly.entity_id
_entity_poly.type
_entity_poly.pdbx_seq_one_letter_code
_entity_poly.pdbx_strand_id
1 'polypeptide(L)'
;MRSKLKTVKQLTAIAMVMLCSVACADIEDLEGEENFESGRVTYKSSSDIGMTGQSVGSSEVSKDVYIFAGQSNMEGFGNYNEVSDTKVPYNIRYFRKHRDSPLINNASNFRPNSEFVYPYMGPEYQFLKRLSTQSPHLEHVAIKYAWGGTTISEWREGNDAYLRPDGTGGFEDKNLFENLVDVFEEAKRETGVIPRRVYFFWMQGESDGLNPQYNNELDYVTQFESFRGELKNALNVEDIKFTMGVINSGIFVTCPYLKPLLPNTRFVNSVRNDQFNLGFYDENVEIVPTETLDCRNSDDSNIHFNTLSQIKLGNDFFDAHLRFQGEYLRSEPQKVYRFMNRSNHNWMLSINPNEVRGNGWVFEGEAFQSRQKQIPVYRCYRPNVGRHFTSIHSNCEGVGVAEGVLFHGDLNGKTPVWRCYHRSLDSHLTTVNKSECESSSEFIIDLLTLI
;
A
#
# COMPACT_ATOMS: atom_id res chain seq x y z
N MET A 1 -15.90 63.64 12.98
CA MET A 1 -15.72 64.38 11.71
C MET A 1 -15.58 63.36 10.59
N ARG A 2 -16.39 63.54 9.54
CA ARG A 2 -16.45 62.70 8.33
C ARG A 2 -15.16 62.86 7.50
N SER A 3 -14.64 61.78 6.90
CA SER A 3 -14.50 61.66 5.44
C SER A 3 -13.82 60.37 4.96
N LYS A 4 -14.56 59.62 4.13
CA LYS A 4 -14.14 59.00 2.83
C LYS A 4 -13.02 57.96 2.90
N LEU A 5 -13.30 56.64 2.90
CA LEU A 5 -13.68 55.80 1.74
C LEU A 5 -13.39 56.36 0.34
N LYS A 6 -12.34 55.79 -0.29
CA LYS A 6 -12.10 55.49 -1.72
C LYS A 6 -10.65 54.95 -1.77
N THR A 7 -10.38 53.68 -2.04
CA THR A 7 -10.07 53.05 -3.36
C THR A 7 -9.43 51.70 -2.93
N VAL A 8 -9.83 50.51 -3.36
CA VAL A 8 -9.32 49.78 -4.54
C VAL A 8 -10.28 48.61 -4.80
N LYS A 9 -10.97 48.66 -5.94
CA LYS A 9 -11.55 47.52 -6.65
C LYS A 9 -10.80 47.47 -7.98
N GLN A 10 -10.06 46.40 -8.25
CA GLN A 10 -9.77 45.83 -9.58
C GLN A 10 -8.57 44.89 -9.46
N LEU A 11 -8.82 43.59 -9.60
CA LEU A 11 -8.06 42.64 -10.44
C LEU A 11 -8.58 41.23 -10.15
N THR A 12 -9.70 40.90 -10.79
CA THR A 12 -10.14 39.52 -11.05
C THR A 12 -10.53 39.48 -12.52
N ALA A 13 -10.18 38.37 -13.19
CA ALA A 13 -10.47 38.01 -14.58
C ALA A 13 -9.41 38.37 -15.63
N ILE A 14 -8.38 37.52 -15.77
CA ILE A 14 -7.84 37.06 -17.07
C ILE A 14 -7.32 35.63 -16.88
N ALA A 15 -8.06 34.62 -17.34
CA ALA A 15 -7.56 33.32 -17.81
C ALA A 15 -8.75 32.41 -18.18
N MET A 16 -9.40 32.72 -19.30
CA MET A 16 -10.19 31.74 -20.05
C MET A 16 -10.14 32.14 -21.52
N VAL A 17 -10.10 31.13 -22.40
CA VAL A 17 -10.05 31.18 -23.87
C VAL A 17 -8.65 31.25 -24.49
N MET A 18 -8.06 30.07 -24.71
CA MET A 18 -7.57 29.66 -26.04
C MET A 18 -7.06 28.22 -25.97
N LEU A 19 -7.68 27.33 -26.76
CA LEU A 19 -7.09 26.26 -27.59
C LEU A 19 -8.15 25.17 -27.85
N CYS A 20 -8.89 25.34 -28.95
CA CYS A 20 -9.58 24.24 -29.60
C CYS A 20 -9.58 24.53 -31.10
N SER A 21 -8.64 23.92 -31.81
CA SER A 21 -8.62 23.89 -33.29
C SER A 21 -7.49 22.97 -33.77
N VAL A 22 -7.76 21.67 -33.90
CA VAL A 22 -7.10 20.80 -34.90
C VAL A 22 -8.12 19.80 -35.43
N ALA A 23 -8.54 20.09 -36.67
CA ALA A 23 -8.91 19.21 -37.78
C ALA A 23 -9.68 17.90 -37.49
N CYS A 24 -11.00 17.93 -37.76
CA CYS A 24 -11.68 16.81 -38.40
C CYS A 24 -11.31 16.80 -39.89
N ALA A 25 -10.91 15.64 -40.40
CA ALA A 25 -10.90 15.35 -41.82
C ALA A 25 -11.67 14.04 -42.04
N ASP A 26 -12.56 14.12 -43.02
CA ASP A 26 -13.52 13.17 -43.52
C ASP A 26 -12.95 11.78 -43.83
N ILE A 27 -13.69 10.73 -43.46
CA ILE A 27 -13.67 9.45 -44.19
C ILE A 27 -15.13 9.00 -44.35
N GLU A 28 -15.60 9.11 -45.59
CA GLU A 28 -16.85 8.55 -46.10
C GLU A 28 -16.80 7.02 -46.18
N ASP A 29 -18.00 6.44 -46.12
CA ASP A 29 -18.35 5.05 -46.34
C ASP A 29 -17.67 4.41 -47.56
N LEU A 30 -17.11 3.20 -47.37
CA LEU A 30 -17.10 2.17 -48.40
C LEU A 30 -17.24 0.79 -47.76
N GLU A 31 -18.43 0.22 -47.93
CA GLU A 31 -18.74 -1.21 -47.82
C GLU A 31 -17.91 -2.00 -48.85
N GLY A 32 -17.44 -3.20 -48.46
CA GLY A 32 -16.63 -4.04 -49.34
C GLY A 32 -16.44 -5.46 -48.80
N GLU A 33 -17.41 -6.30 -49.16
CA GLU A 33 -17.50 -7.76 -49.21
C GLU A 33 -16.31 -8.65 -48.78
N GLU A 34 -16.64 -9.62 -47.92
CA GLU A 34 -15.86 -10.84 -47.68
C GLU A 34 -15.70 -11.67 -48.96
N ASN A 35 -14.47 -12.08 -49.28
CA ASN A 35 -14.25 -13.27 -50.10
C ASN A 35 -13.14 -14.14 -49.51
N PHE A 36 -13.58 -15.31 -49.07
CA PHE A 36 -12.81 -16.42 -48.56
C PHE A 36 -12.23 -17.18 -49.75
N GLU A 37 -10.91 -17.14 -49.96
CA GLU A 37 -10.25 -18.07 -50.88
C GLU A 37 -9.05 -18.78 -50.25
N SER A 38 -9.16 -20.10 -50.26
CA SER A 38 -8.18 -21.07 -49.82
C SER A 38 -6.96 -21.07 -50.73
N GLY A 39 -5.76 -20.91 -50.16
CA GLY A 39 -4.50 -21.03 -50.89
C GLY A 39 -3.40 -21.66 -50.04
N ARG A 40 -3.25 -22.98 -50.16
CA ARG A 40 -2.06 -23.73 -49.71
C ARG A 40 -0.80 -23.14 -50.38
N VAL A 41 0.19 -22.76 -49.57
CA VAL A 41 1.56 -22.58 -50.07
C VAL A 41 2.49 -23.57 -49.37
N THR A 42 3.06 -24.45 -50.19
CA THR A 42 4.07 -25.47 -49.90
C THR A 42 5.42 -24.87 -49.52
N TYR A 43 6.05 -25.44 -48.49
CA TYR A 43 7.42 -25.17 -48.08
C TYR A 43 8.43 -25.51 -49.20
N LYS A 44 9.31 -24.57 -49.53
CA LYS A 44 10.61 -24.84 -50.16
C LYS A 44 11.72 -24.50 -49.17
N SER A 45 12.48 -25.51 -48.76
CA SER A 45 13.78 -25.31 -48.12
C SER A 45 14.79 -24.87 -49.17
N SER A 46 15.52 -23.79 -48.90
CA SER A 46 16.80 -23.54 -49.54
C SER A 46 17.80 -23.09 -48.47
N SER A 47 18.67 -24.03 -48.12
CA SER A 47 19.96 -23.78 -47.50
C SER A 47 20.81 -22.87 -48.40
N ASP A 48 21.57 -22.00 -47.74
CA ASP A 48 22.79 -21.34 -48.21
C ASP A 48 22.69 -20.23 -49.25
N ILE A 49 22.46 -19.00 -48.75
CA ILE A 49 23.19 -17.82 -49.22
C ILE A 49 23.64 -17.04 -47.98
N GLY A 50 24.94 -17.10 -47.68
CA GLY A 50 25.55 -16.21 -46.70
C GLY A 50 25.79 -14.84 -47.31
N MET A 51 25.44 -13.78 -46.58
CA MET A 51 26.25 -12.55 -46.49
C MET A 51 25.69 -11.60 -45.42
N THR A 52 26.66 -11.07 -44.66
CA THR A 52 26.70 -9.81 -43.92
C THR A 52 25.82 -9.65 -42.69
N GLY A 53 26.49 -9.50 -41.55
CA GLY A 53 25.89 -9.23 -40.26
C GLY A 53 25.11 -7.91 -40.24
N GLN A 54 23.90 -8.02 -39.72
CA GLN A 54 23.35 -7.01 -38.83
C GLN A 54 23.15 -7.72 -37.51
N SER A 55 23.95 -7.34 -36.51
CA SER A 55 23.58 -7.59 -35.12
C SER A 55 22.23 -6.91 -34.91
N VAL A 56 21.16 -7.70 -34.89
CA VAL A 56 19.88 -7.26 -34.35
C VAL A 56 20.21 -6.89 -32.91
N GLY A 57 20.28 -5.58 -32.64
CA GLY A 57 20.47 -5.06 -31.30
C GLY A 57 19.46 -5.73 -30.41
N SER A 58 19.92 -6.40 -29.36
CA SER A 58 19.04 -6.85 -28.28
C SER A 58 18.28 -5.62 -27.82
N SER A 59 16.99 -5.54 -28.14
CA SER A 59 16.11 -4.53 -27.56
C SER A 59 16.31 -4.61 -26.05
N GLU A 60 16.79 -3.54 -25.42
CA GLU A 60 16.96 -3.50 -23.98
C GLU A 60 15.62 -3.83 -23.33
N VAL A 61 15.53 -5.01 -22.73
CA VAL A 61 14.29 -5.47 -22.10
C VAL A 61 14.17 -4.70 -20.80
N SER A 62 13.35 -3.66 -20.80
CA SER A 62 13.03 -2.93 -19.59
C SER A 62 12.31 -3.86 -18.60
N LYS A 63 12.77 -3.89 -17.34
CA LYS A 63 12.23 -4.79 -16.31
C LYS A 63 11.66 -3.98 -15.14
N ASP A 64 10.75 -4.59 -14.41
CA ASP A 64 10.27 -4.04 -13.16
C ASP A 64 11.28 -4.35 -12.04
N VAL A 65 11.54 -3.36 -11.17
CA VAL A 65 12.44 -3.49 -10.02
C VAL A 65 11.62 -3.41 -8.74
N TYR A 66 11.86 -4.32 -7.80
CA TYR A 66 11.13 -4.44 -6.55
C TYR A 66 12.06 -4.11 -5.38
N ILE A 67 11.79 -3.04 -4.65
CA ILE A 67 12.62 -2.57 -3.53
C ILE A 67 11.85 -2.79 -2.23
N PHE A 68 12.47 -3.43 -1.24
CA PHE A 68 11.93 -3.68 0.08
C PHE A 68 12.74 -2.89 1.11
N ALA A 69 12.15 -1.83 1.66
CA ALA A 69 12.84 -0.92 2.57
C ALA A 69 11.95 -0.43 3.72
N GLY A 70 12.58 0.15 4.73
CA GLY A 70 11.93 0.58 5.97
C GLY A 70 12.68 0.07 7.18
N GLN A 71 11.98 -0.21 8.28
CA GLN A 71 12.62 -0.57 9.55
C GLN A 71 12.52 -2.07 9.89
N SER A 72 12.59 -2.42 11.18
CA SER A 72 12.68 -3.79 11.68
C SER A 72 11.58 -4.73 11.18
N ASN A 73 10.33 -4.28 11.06
CA ASN A 73 9.25 -5.11 10.52
C ASN A 73 9.37 -5.34 9.00
N MET A 74 10.03 -4.43 8.26
CA MET A 74 10.48 -4.72 6.91
C MET A 74 11.66 -5.69 6.96
N GLU A 75 12.77 -5.33 7.62
CA GLU A 75 13.99 -6.14 7.77
C GLU A 75 13.66 -7.61 8.03
N GLY A 76 12.69 -7.81 8.93
CA GLY A 76 12.06 -9.08 9.17
C GLY A 76 12.49 -9.65 10.50
N PHE A 77 11.53 -10.23 11.21
CA PHE A 77 11.74 -10.91 12.48
C PHE A 77 11.05 -12.28 12.51
N GLY A 78 10.47 -12.73 11.39
CA GLY A 78 10.00 -14.11 11.23
C GLY A 78 11.18 -15.08 11.27
N ASN A 79 11.01 -16.31 11.70
CA ASN A 79 12.10 -17.25 11.91
C ASN A 79 12.22 -18.21 10.71
N TYR A 80 13.36 -18.20 10.01
CA TYR A 80 13.58 -19.12 8.87
C TYR A 80 13.54 -20.60 9.26
N ASN A 81 13.70 -20.95 10.54
CA ASN A 81 13.57 -22.33 10.99
C ASN A 81 12.11 -22.82 11.05
N GLU A 82 11.14 -21.91 10.93
CA GLU A 82 9.71 -22.21 10.92
C GLU A 82 9.14 -22.35 9.49
N VAL A 83 10.00 -22.24 8.46
CA VAL A 83 9.64 -22.42 7.05
C VAL A 83 10.53 -23.49 6.40
N SER A 84 9.98 -24.21 5.43
CA SER A 84 10.62 -25.40 4.85
C SER A 84 11.54 -25.13 3.66
N ASP A 85 11.40 -23.98 2.99
CA ASP A 85 12.13 -23.67 1.75
C ASP A 85 12.55 -22.20 1.72
N THR A 86 13.85 -21.98 1.88
CA THR A 86 14.45 -20.64 1.91
C THR A 86 15.16 -20.27 0.61
N LYS A 87 15.07 -21.10 -0.44
CA LYS A 87 15.73 -20.80 -1.71
C LYS A 87 15.07 -19.60 -2.38
N VAL A 88 15.90 -18.74 -2.96
CA VAL A 88 15.41 -17.67 -3.85
C VAL A 88 14.95 -18.35 -5.16
N PRO A 89 13.75 -18.04 -5.68
CA PRO A 89 13.30 -18.61 -6.94
C PRO A 89 14.25 -18.26 -8.10
N TYR A 90 14.44 -19.19 -9.03
CA TYR A 90 15.48 -19.09 -10.08
C TYR A 90 15.35 -17.87 -11.01
N ASN A 91 14.14 -17.33 -11.15
CA ASN A 91 13.85 -16.16 -11.99
C ASN A 91 13.88 -14.83 -11.21
N ILE A 92 14.35 -14.83 -9.96
CA ILE A 92 14.54 -13.64 -9.14
C ILE A 92 16.04 -13.40 -8.95
N ARG A 93 16.53 -12.24 -9.39
CA ARG A 93 17.84 -11.72 -8.97
C ARG A 93 17.68 -10.92 -7.70
N TYR A 94 18.14 -11.47 -6.59
CA TYR A 94 17.92 -10.91 -5.26
C TYR A 94 19.17 -10.27 -4.68
N PHE A 95 19.13 -8.95 -4.51
CA PHE A 95 20.18 -8.15 -3.88
C PHE A 95 19.76 -7.82 -2.46
N ARG A 96 20.64 -8.04 -1.49
CA ARG A 96 20.33 -7.71 -0.10
C ARG A 96 21.53 -7.16 0.64
N LYS A 97 21.33 -6.07 1.37
CA LYS A 97 22.33 -5.50 2.27
C LYS A 97 21.70 -5.38 3.66
N HIS A 98 22.41 -5.87 4.66
CA HIS A 98 22.00 -5.85 6.05
C HIS A 98 22.95 -4.93 6.84
N ARG A 99 22.48 -4.37 7.95
CA ARG A 99 23.22 -3.46 8.84
C ARG A 99 24.72 -3.76 8.97
N ASP A 100 25.05 -4.98 9.39
CA ASP A 100 26.44 -5.39 9.68
C ASP A 100 26.98 -6.38 8.64
N SER A 101 26.53 -6.30 7.40
CA SER A 101 26.97 -7.23 6.36
C SER A 101 27.18 -6.54 5.02
N PRO A 102 28.19 -6.96 4.24
CA PRO A 102 28.36 -6.47 2.89
C PRO A 102 27.12 -6.77 2.06
N LEU A 103 26.92 -5.98 1.01
CA LEU A 103 25.90 -6.26 0.01
C LEU A 103 26.14 -7.64 -0.60
N ILE A 104 25.10 -8.47 -0.59
CA ILE A 104 25.09 -9.77 -1.24
C ILE A 104 24.38 -9.60 -2.58
N ASN A 105 25.18 -9.68 -3.64
CA ASN A 105 24.71 -9.64 -5.01
C ASN A 105 24.14 -11.01 -5.42
N ASN A 106 22.90 -11.01 -5.90
CA ASN A 106 22.21 -12.19 -6.42
C ASN A 106 22.24 -13.41 -5.47
N ALA A 107 21.70 -13.24 -4.27
CA ALA A 107 21.59 -14.30 -3.27
C ALA A 107 20.77 -15.49 -3.81
N SER A 108 21.30 -16.70 -3.65
CA SER A 108 20.60 -17.96 -3.98
C SER A 108 19.67 -18.45 -2.87
N ASN A 109 19.76 -17.83 -1.69
CA ASN A 109 18.99 -18.18 -0.49
C ASN A 109 18.58 -16.90 0.25
N PHE A 110 17.33 -16.85 0.70
CA PHE A 110 16.81 -15.76 1.52
C PHE A 110 17.47 -15.76 2.91
N ARG A 111 17.74 -16.95 3.44
CA ARG A 111 18.39 -17.12 4.74
C ARG A 111 19.84 -16.64 4.66
N PRO A 112 20.28 -15.76 5.57
CA PRO A 112 21.68 -15.41 5.68
C PRO A 112 22.57 -16.61 6.03
N ASN A 113 23.70 -16.74 5.34
CA ASN A 113 24.73 -17.75 5.63
C ASN A 113 25.68 -17.33 6.78
N SER A 114 25.44 -16.20 7.43
CA SER A 114 26.30 -15.66 8.48
C SER A 114 25.82 -16.06 9.86
N GLU A 115 26.73 -16.53 10.72
CA GLU A 115 26.48 -16.77 12.15
C GLU A 115 26.11 -15.48 12.92
N PHE A 116 26.42 -14.32 12.35
CA PHE A 116 26.20 -12.99 12.95
C PHE A 116 24.90 -12.30 12.51
N VAL A 117 24.22 -12.85 11.50
CA VAL A 117 22.92 -12.31 11.05
C VAL A 117 21.85 -13.24 11.56
N TYR A 118 20.99 -12.73 12.44
CA TYR A 118 19.87 -13.49 12.96
C TYR A 118 19.09 -14.15 11.81
N PRO A 119 18.54 -15.37 12.00
CA PRO A 119 17.86 -16.14 10.96
C PRO A 119 16.46 -15.56 10.69
N TYR A 120 16.37 -14.25 10.48
CA TYR A 120 15.12 -13.53 10.41
C TYR A 120 14.66 -13.26 8.97
N MET A 121 13.37 -13.37 8.79
CA MET A 121 12.63 -13.35 7.54
C MET A 121 11.67 -12.17 7.53
N GLY A 122 11.73 -11.37 6.47
CA GLY A 122 10.80 -10.28 6.21
C GLY A 122 9.70 -10.67 5.21
N PRO A 123 8.84 -9.72 4.83
CA PRO A 123 7.71 -9.97 3.95
C PRO A 123 8.14 -10.25 2.50
N GLU A 124 9.38 -9.88 2.12
CA GLU A 124 9.94 -10.15 0.80
C GLU A 124 9.99 -11.64 0.49
N TYR A 125 10.18 -12.49 1.51
CA TYR A 125 10.25 -13.94 1.35
C TYR A 125 9.01 -14.47 0.63
N GLN A 126 7.83 -14.19 1.17
CA GLN A 126 6.59 -14.73 0.62
C GLN A 126 6.16 -13.97 -0.64
N PHE A 127 6.39 -12.65 -0.68
CA PHE A 127 6.10 -11.84 -1.85
C PHE A 127 6.83 -12.38 -3.10
N LEU A 128 8.14 -12.59 -3.01
CA LEU A 128 8.97 -12.97 -4.17
C LEU A 128 8.66 -14.38 -4.67
N LYS A 129 8.24 -15.29 -3.78
CA LYS A 129 7.74 -16.62 -4.18
C LYS A 129 6.44 -16.53 -4.98
N ARG A 130 5.50 -15.67 -4.56
CA ARG A 130 4.26 -15.41 -5.30
C ARG A 130 4.54 -14.74 -6.64
N LEU A 131 5.43 -13.74 -6.67
CA LEU A 131 5.85 -13.07 -7.91
C LEU A 131 6.44 -14.06 -8.92
N SER A 132 7.36 -14.90 -8.47
CA SER A 132 7.97 -15.94 -9.28
C SER A 132 6.92 -16.90 -9.85
N THR A 133 5.95 -17.32 -9.04
CA THR A 133 4.87 -18.24 -9.45
C THR A 133 3.90 -17.59 -10.45
N GLN A 134 3.57 -16.30 -10.27
CA GLN A 134 2.67 -15.57 -11.16
C GLN A 134 3.30 -15.32 -12.53
N SER A 135 4.62 -15.19 -12.60
CA SER A 135 5.34 -14.83 -13.82
C SER A 135 6.64 -15.64 -13.97
N PRO A 136 6.55 -16.98 -14.13
CA PRO A 136 7.70 -17.89 -14.10
C PRO A 136 8.65 -17.74 -15.31
N HIS A 137 8.19 -17.05 -16.36
CA HIS A 137 8.94 -16.79 -17.58
C HIS A 137 9.61 -15.41 -17.59
N LEU A 138 9.32 -14.56 -16.61
CA LEU A 138 9.92 -13.24 -16.48
C LEU A 138 11.03 -13.29 -15.44
N GLU A 139 12.14 -12.62 -15.75
CA GLU A 139 13.21 -12.36 -14.79
C GLU A 139 12.92 -11.07 -14.03
N HIS A 140 13.04 -11.12 -12.70
CA HIS A 140 12.77 -9.98 -11.82
C HIS A 140 14.02 -9.57 -11.05
N VAL A 141 14.15 -8.29 -10.74
CA VAL A 141 15.21 -7.75 -9.89
C VAL A 141 14.61 -7.28 -8.58
N ALA A 142 15.04 -7.86 -7.47
CA ALA A 142 14.57 -7.54 -6.14
C ALA A 142 15.73 -7.03 -5.26
N ILE A 143 15.49 -5.95 -4.53
CA ILE A 143 16.46 -5.29 -3.64
C ILE A 143 15.88 -5.25 -2.24
N LYS A 144 16.63 -5.71 -1.24
CA LYS A 144 16.30 -5.60 0.17
C LYS A 144 17.31 -4.71 0.89
N TYR A 145 16.82 -3.62 1.46
CA TYR A 145 17.62 -2.73 2.30
C TYR A 145 16.71 -2.06 3.35
N ALA A 146 16.75 -2.56 4.58
CA ALA A 146 15.93 -2.10 5.68
C ALA A 146 16.76 -2.09 6.98
N TRP A 147 16.38 -1.23 7.92
CA TRP A 147 17.19 -0.97 9.10
C TRP A 147 16.36 -0.79 10.36
N GLY A 148 16.47 -1.74 11.29
CA GLY A 148 15.74 -1.71 12.56
C GLY A 148 15.83 -0.40 13.35
N GLY A 149 14.69 0.07 13.81
CA GLY A 149 14.60 1.20 14.73
C GLY A 149 14.64 2.57 14.08
N THR A 150 14.77 2.73 12.77
CA THR A 150 14.88 4.06 12.10
C THR A 150 13.57 4.84 12.05
N THR A 151 13.64 6.17 12.13
CA THR A 151 12.56 7.14 11.79
C THR A 151 12.60 7.46 10.30
N ILE A 152 11.54 8.05 9.74
CA ILE A 152 11.53 8.42 8.31
C ILE A 152 12.51 9.54 7.99
N SER A 153 12.82 10.41 8.97
CA SER A 153 13.82 11.48 8.81
C SER A 153 15.20 10.93 8.44
N GLU A 154 15.58 9.76 8.97
CA GLU A 154 16.89 9.13 8.72
C GLU A 154 16.99 8.53 7.30
N TRP A 155 15.86 8.41 6.59
CA TRP A 155 15.79 7.93 5.20
C TRP A 155 15.85 9.08 4.17
N ARG A 156 15.97 10.33 4.61
CA ARG A 156 16.08 11.52 3.73
C ARG A 156 17.50 11.69 3.19
N GLU A 157 17.62 12.28 2.01
CA GLU A 157 18.90 12.68 1.45
C GLU A 157 19.63 13.67 2.37
N GLY A 158 20.92 13.41 2.64
CA GLY A 158 21.77 14.28 3.47
C GLY A 158 21.48 14.25 4.97
N ASN A 159 20.49 13.47 5.42
CA ASN A 159 20.24 13.27 6.84
C ASN A 159 21.10 12.11 7.35
N ASP A 160 22.06 12.43 8.22
CA ASP A 160 22.84 11.42 8.90
C ASP A 160 21.97 10.65 9.89
N ALA A 161 21.76 9.35 9.63
CA ALA A 161 21.29 8.38 10.62
C ALA A 161 22.30 8.19 11.80
N TYR A 162 23.38 8.97 11.80
CA TYR A 162 24.60 8.74 12.55
C TYR A 162 24.51 9.20 14.01
N LEU A 163 23.55 10.06 14.38
CA LEU A 163 23.54 10.68 15.71
C LEU A 163 22.13 10.75 16.30
N ARG A 164 21.61 9.61 16.75
CA ARG A 164 20.62 9.66 17.82
C ARG A 164 21.32 10.14 19.09
N PRO A 165 20.76 11.09 19.85
CA PRO A 165 21.35 11.60 21.09
C PRO A 165 21.65 10.52 22.15
N ASP A 166 21.05 9.34 22.02
CA ASP A 166 21.24 8.19 22.92
C ASP A 166 22.40 7.24 22.50
N GLY A 167 23.11 7.55 21.41
CA GLY A 167 24.22 6.74 20.91
C GLY A 167 23.78 5.48 20.15
N THR A 168 22.48 5.31 19.87
CA THR A 168 21.97 4.19 19.05
C THR A 168 21.87 4.61 17.57
N GLY A 169 23.00 4.93 16.96
CA GLY A 169 23.12 5.29 15.55
C GLY A 169 24.59 5.31 15.14
N GLY A 170 24.87 4.95 13.89
CA GLY A 170 26.22 5.01 13.30
C GLY A 170 26.89 3.65 13.14
N PHE A 171 26.73 3.01 11.98
CA PHE A 171 27.54 1.85 11.60
C PHE A 171 27.93 1.80 10.10
N GLU A 172 27.58 2.79 9.27
CA GLU A 172 28.01 2.87 7.86
C GLU A 172 28.66 4.22 7.52
N ASP A 173 29.55 4.23 6.54
CA ASP A 173 30.27 5.42 6.05
C ASP A 173 29.36 6.44 5.32
N LYS A 174 28.10 6.05 5.05
CA LYS A 174 27.07 6.84 4.35
C LYS A 174 25.74 6.75 5.09
N ASN A 175 24.85 7.71 4.88
CA ASN A 175 23.48 7.65 5.42
C ASN A 175 22.63 6.58 4.71
N LEU A 176 21.44 6.28 5.27
CA LEU A 176 20.57 5.20 4.77
C LEU A 176 20.09 5.45 3.34
N PHE A 177 19.79 6.70 3.00
CA PHE A 177 19.34 7.08 1.66
C PHE A 177 20.42 6.77 0.61
N GLU A 178 21.65 7.24 0.85
CA GLU A 178 22.77 7.02 -0.06
C GLU A 178 23.10 5.53 -0.21
N ASN A 179 23.05 4.77 0.87
CA ASN A 179 23.25 3.33 0.81
C ASN A 179 22.17 2.61 0.00
N LEU A 180 20.90 3.02 0.13
CA LEU A 180 19.82 2.48 -0.68
C LEU A 180 20.06 2.74 -2.18
N VAL A 181 20.49 3.96 -2.52
CA VAL A 181 20.83 4.35 -3.90
C VAL A 181 22.03 3.54 -4.42
N ASP A 182 23.08 3.37 -3.62
CA ASP A 182 24.23 2.55 -3.98
C ASP A 182 23.84 1.10 -4.27
N VAL A 183 22.99 0.49 -3.43
CA VAL A 183 22.50 -0.89 -3.64
C VAL A 183 21.68 -1.00 -4.93
N PHE A 184 20.89 0.03 -5.24
CA PHE A 184 20.12 0.08 -6.48
C PHE A 184 21.03 0.19 -7.71
N GLU A 185 22.01 1.10 -7.71
CA GLU A 185 22.95 1.26 -8.81
C GLU A 185 23.85 0.03 -8.98
N GLU A 186 24.20 -0.66 -7.89
CA GLU A 186 24.84 -1.97 -7.95
C GLU A 186 23.97 -2.99 -8.68
N ALA A 187 22.70 -3.15 -8.27
CA ALA A 187 21.78 -4.09 -8.89
C ALA A 187 21.58 -3.76 -10.38
N LYS A 188 21.51 -2.48 -10.72
CA LYS A 188 21.46 -2.00 -12.10
C LYS A 188 22.69 -2.41 -12.91
N ARG A 189 23.88 -2.21 -12.35
CA ARG A 189 25.15 -2.57 -13.00
C ARG A 189 25.29 -4.09 -13.21
N GLU A 190 24.95 -4.90 -12.21
CA GLU A 190 25.07 -6.36 -12.24
C GLU A 190 24.04 -7.04 -13.15
N THR A 191 22.87 -6.42 -13.33
CA THR A 191 21.78 -7.01 -14.13
C THR A 191 21.61 -6.37 -15.49
N GLY A 192 22.20 -5.20 -15.72
CA GLY A 192 21.95 -4.36 -16.90
C GLY A 192 20.50 -3.89 -17.00
N VAL A 193 19.74 -3.90 -15.90
CA VAL A 193 18.32 -3.54 -15.94
C VAL A 193 18.18 -2.05 -16.24
N ILE A 194 17.27 -1.72 -17.16
CA ILE A 194 16.72 -0.37 -17.27
C ILE A 194 15.33 -0.44 -16.65
N PRO A 195 15.12 0.17 -15.47
CA PRO A 195 13.85 0.08 -14.76
C PRO A 195 12.73 0.66 -15.62
N ARG A 196 11.73 -0.15 -15.94
CA ARG A 196 10.48 0.35 -16.53
C ARG A 196 9.61 0.98 -15.46
N ARG A 197 9.53 0.30 -14.31
CA ARG A 197 8.77 0.70 -13.11
C ARG A 197 9.54 0.27 -11.88
N VAL A 198 9.50 1.10 -10.85
CA VAL A 198 10.01 0.76 -9.53
C VAL A 198 8.82 0.56 -8.60
N TYR A 199 8.72 -0.64 -8.02
CA TYR A 199 7.77 -0.98 -6.97
C TYR A 199 8.50 -0.94 -5.64
N PHE A 200 8.02 -0.12 -4.72
CA PHE A 200 8.66 0.16 -3.45
C PHE A 200 7.78 -0.32 -2.31
N PHE A 201 8.19 -1.39 -1.64
CA PHE A 201 7.52 -1.96 -0.49
C PHE A 201 8.09 -1.33 0.77
N TRP A 202 7.25 -0.58 1.48
CA TRP A 202 7.63 0.24 2.63
C TRP A 202 6.93 -0.24 3.89
N MET A 203 7.70 -0.56 4.93
CA MET A 203 7.16 -0.83 6.27
C MET A 203 8.04 -0.12 7.31
N GLN A 204 7.55 1.03 7.75
CA GLN A 204 8.27 1.96 8.63
C GLN A 204 7.27 2.88 9.33
N GLY A 205 7.64 3.42 10.48
CA GLY A 205 6.91 4.49 11.17
C GLY A 205 6.76 4.23 12.67
N GLU A 206 7.09 3.02 13.14
CA GLU A 206 6.95 2.67 14.55
C GLU A 206 7.86 3.57 15.40
N SER A 207 9.07 3.88 14.91
CA SER A 207 9.97 4.78 15.64
C SER A 207 9.50 6.23 15.65
N ASP A 208 8.90 6.74 14.57
CA ASP A 208 8.31 8.08 14.52
C ASP A 208 7.12 8.23 15.49
N GLY A 209 6.37 7.14 15.67
CA GLY A 209 5.27 7.08 16.62
C GLY A 209 5.71 6.84 18.07
N LEU A 210 6.81 6.11 18.29
CA LEU A 210 7.30 5.82 19.64
C LEU A 210 8.21 6.91 20.19
N ASN A 211 8.93 7.62 19.33
CA ASN A 211 9.91 8.62 19.69
C ASN A 211 9.65 9.97 18.99
N PRO A 212 8.51 10.62 19.24
CA PRO A 212 8.14 11.87 18.58
C PRO A 212 9.17 12.99 18.80
N GLN A 213 10.00 12.90 19.85
CA GLN A 213 11.09 13.83 20.13
C GLN A 213 12.21 13.82 19.08
N TYR A 214 12.31 12.77 18.25
CA TYR A 214 13.29 12.67 17.17
C TYR A 214 12.70 13.05 15.80
N ASN A 215 11.44 13.50 15.76
CA ASN A 215 10.85 14.00 14.53
C ASN A 215 11.29 15.46 14.33
N ASN A 216 11.77 15.80 13.14
CA ASN A 216 12.38 17.09 12.80
C ASN A 216 11.33 18.20 12.59
N GLU A 217 10.34 18.30 13.48
CA GLU A 217 9.16 19.18 13.44
C GLU A 217 8.15 18.92 12.30
N LEU A 218 8.54 18.19 11.25
CA LEU A 218 7.68 17.81 10.12
C LEU A 218 6.82 16.59 10.46
N ASP A 219 5.56 16.60 9.98
CA ASP A 219 4.66 15.45 10.04
C ASP A 219 5.13 14.31 9.10
N TYR A 220 4.56 13.12 9.28
CA TYR A 220 5.01 11.93 8.56
C TYR A 220 4.74 12.05 7.05
N VAL A 221 3.61 12.65 6.65
CA VAL A 221 3.25 12.90 5.26
C VAL A 221 4.33 13.74 4.56
N THR A 222 4.70 14.88 5.16
CA THR A 222 5.68 15.80 4.58
C THR A 222 7.06 15.16 4.43
N GLN A 223 7.47 14.36 5.43
CA GLN A 223 8.73 13.65 5.36
C GLN A 223 8.72 12.54 4.31
N PHE A 224 7.64 11.79 4.20
CA PHE A 224 7.47 10.74 3.18
C PHE A 224 7.50 11.32 1.77
N GLU A 225 6.77 12.41 1.54
CA GLU A 225 6.75 13.10 0.24
C GLU A 225 8.12 13.62 -0.16
N SER A 226 8.86 14.17 0.81
CA SER A 226 10.25 14.61 0.59
C SER A 226 11.15 13.43 0.22
N PHE A 227 11.13 12.35 1.03
CA PHE A 227 11.90 11.13 0.77
C PHE A 227 11.58 10.53 -0.61
N ARG A 228 10.30 10.44 -0.97
CA ARG A 228 9.86 9.94 -2.27
C ARG A 228 10.38 10.80 -3.42
N GLY A 229 10.30 12.13 -3.29
CA GLY A 229 10.81 13.06 -4.29
C GLY A 229 12.32 12.94 -4.47
N GLU A 230 13.06 12.91 -3.37
CA GLU A 230 14.51 12.69 -3.34
C GLU A 230 14.87 11.36 -4.02
N LEU A 231 14.17 10.28 -3.68
CA LEU A 231 14.40 8.95 -4.25
C LEU A 231 14.11 8.91 -5.76
N LYS A 232 13.01 9.50 -6.22
CA LYS A 232 12.69 9.59 -7.67
C LYS A 232 13.82 10.25 -8.45
N ASN A 233 14.36 11.34 -7.91
CA ASN A 233 15.49 12.06 -8.52
C ASN A 233 16.76 11.20 -8.51
N ALA A 234 17.11 10.61 -7.37
CA ALA A 234 18.33 9.82 -7.22
C ALA A 234 18.35 8.56 -8.08
N LEU A 235 17.21 7.87 -8.21
CA LEU A 235 17.08 6.67 -9.03
C LEU A 235 16.87 7.00 -10.53
N ASN A 236 16.67 8.28 -10.87
CA ASN A 236 16.36 8.77 -12.22
C ASN A 236 15.18 8.00 -12.86
N VAL A 237 14.05 7.95 -12.16
CA VAL A 237 12.82 7.30 -12.62
C VAL A 237 11.64 8.27 -12.61
N GLU A 238 10.76 8.15 -13.60
CA GLU A 238 9.59 9.04 -13.73
C GLU A 238 8.63 8.89 -12.56
N ASP A 239 8.46 7.67 -12.06
CA ASP A 239 7.56 7.38 -10.94
C ASP A 239 7.91 6.11 -10.16
N ILE A 240 7.47 6.07 -8.91
CA ILE A 240 7.66 4.95 -8.00
C ILE A 240 6.30 4.59 -7.40
N LYS A 241 5.90 3.32 -7.52
CA LYS A 241 4.66 2.80 -6.92
C LYS A 241 4.96 2.24 -5.53
N PHE A 242 4.47 2.90 -4.49
CA PHE A 242 4.67 2.50 -3.11
C PHE A 242 3.57 1.55 -2.64
N THR A 243 3.95 0.38 -2.13
CA THR A 243 3.06 -0.46 -1.31
C THR A 243 3.49 -0.30 0.14
N MET A 244 2.66 0.38 0.94
CA MET A 244 2.99 0.79 2.29
C MET A 244 2.21 -0.03 3.32
N GLY A 245 2.93 -0.73 4.20
CA GLY A 245 2.34 -1.31 5.41
C GLY A 245 2.04 -0.21 6.43
N VAL A 246 0.81 -0.16 6.91
CA VAL A 246 0.44 0.75 8.02
C VAL A 246 0.99 0.17 9.31
N ILE A 247 1.70 0.94 10.13
CA ILE A 247 2.27 0.43 11.38
C ILE A 247 1.19 -0.10 12.31
N ASN A 248 1.38 -1.23 12.96
CA ASN A 248 0.30 -1.88 13.73
C ASN A 248 -0.01 -1.11 15.02
N SER A 249 -1.25 -0.63 15.21
CA SER A 249 -1.69 0.00 16.48
C SER A 249 -1.72 -0.97 17.66
N GLY A 250 -1.82 -2.28 17.37
CA GLY A 250 -1.82 -3.39 18.33
C GLY A 250 -0.48 -3.64 19.00
N ILE A 251 0.59 -2.95 18.59
CA ILE A 251 1.88 -2.88 19.29
C ILE A 251 1.73 -2.65 20.81
N PHE A 252 0.61 -2.09 21.29
CA PHE A 252 0.31 -1.90 22.71
C PHE A 252 -0.76 -2.83 23.32
N VAL A 253 -1.54 -3.55 22.51
CA VAL A 253 -2.71 -4.34 22.97
C VAL A 253 -2.51 -5.85 22.80
N THR A 254 -2.06 -6.30 21.64
CA THR A 254 -1.73 -7.72 21.37
C THR A 254 -0.30 -8.07 21.80
N CYS A 255 0.48 -7.04 22.15
CA CYS A 255 1.92 -7.12 22.30
C CYS A 255 2.30 -6.62 23.72
N PRO A 256 2.31 -7.50 24.74
CA PRO A 256 2.14 -7.13 26.16
C PRO A 256 3.27 -6.33 26.82
N TYR A 257 4.39 -6.07 26.14
CA TYR A 257 5.56 -5.41 26.75
C TYR A 257 5.45 -3.88 26.80
N LEU A 258 4.68 -3.26 25.90
CA LEU A 258 4.54 -1.80 25.86
C LEU A 258 3.41 -1.25 26.74
N LYS A 259 2.85 -2.09 27.63
CA LYS A 259 1.87 -1.69 28.63
C LYS A 259 2.31 -0.49 29.53
N PRO A 260 3.62 -0.27 29.80
CA PRO A 260 4.08 0.95 30.49
C PRO A 260 4.23 2.18 29.56
N LEU A 261 4.32 2.00 28.24
CA LEU A 261 4.53 3.07 27.24
C LEU A 261 3.21 3.57 26.59
N LEU A 262 2.07 3.26 27.22
CA LEU A 262 0.73 3.74 26.87
C LEU A 262 0.59 5.25 26.54
N PRO A 263 1.39 6.19 27.10
CA PRO A 263 1.25 7.62 26.75
C PRO A 263 1.55 7.94 25.27
N ASN A 264 2.35 7.12 24.57
CA ASN A 264 2.80 7.41 23.19
C ASN A 264 1.89 6.83 22.11
N THR A 265 0.79 6.16 22.48
CA THR A 265 -0.22 5.63 21.53
C THR A 265 -0.81 6.72 20.62
N ARG A 266 -0.85 7.98 21.09
CA ARG A 266 -1.34 9.12 20.30
C ARG A 266 -0.50 9.35 19.04
N PHE A 267 0.82 9.29 19.15
CA PHE A 267 1.73 9.56 18.04
C PHE A 267 1.77 8.40 17.05
N VAL A 268 1.70 7.15 17.55
CA VAL A 268 1.49 5.98 16.68
C VAL A 268 0.20 6.10 15.87
N ASN A 269 -0.91 6.51 16.48
CA ASN A 269 -2.15 6.75 15.75
C ASN A 269 -2.04 7.92 14.77
N SER A 270 -1.26 8.96 15.09
CA SER A 270 -0.98 10.07 14.18
C SER A 270 -0.25 9.57 12.92
N VAL A 271 0.85 8.83 13.09
CA VAL A 271 1.60 8.25 11.96
C VAL A 271 0.72 7.32 11.14
N ARG A 272 -0.10 6.48 11.78
CA ARG A 272 -1.05 5.61 11.07
C ARG A 272 -2.06 6.41 10.25
N ASN A 273 -2.62 7.48 10.81
CA ASN A 273 -3.54 8.36 10.08
C ASN A 273 -2.84 9.00 8.89
N ASP A 274 -1.60 9.45 9.06
CA ASP A 274 -0.79 9.99 7.97
C ASP A 274 -0.52 8.95 6.87
N GLN A 275 -0.23 7.70 7.24
CA GLN A 275 -0.07 6.59 6.30
C GLN A 275 -1.36 6.29 5.54
N PHE A 276 -2.50 6.26 6.22
CA PHE A 276 -3.80 6.13 5.56
C PHE A 276 -4.10 7.33 4.65
N ASN A 277 -3.75 8.55 5.07
CA ASN A 277 -3.93 9.77 4.27
C ASN A 277 -3.10 9.73 2.99
N LEU A 278 -1.85 9.27 3.06
CA LEU A 278 -1.00 9.08 1.87
C LEU A 278 -1.68 8.13 0.88
N GLY A 279 -2.15 6.98 1.35
CA GLY A 279 -2.91 6.06 0.51
C GLY A 279 -4.22 6.63 -0.02
N PHE A 280 -4.86 7.52 0.74
CA PHE A 280 -6.13 8.14 0.37
C PHE A 280 -5.96 9.18 -0.75
N TYR A 281 -4.93 10.02 -0.67
CA TYR A 281 -4.74 11.16 -1.57
C TYR A 281 -3.76 10.89 -2.71
N ASP A 282 -2.96 9.83 -2.65
CA ASP A 282 -1.90 9.55 -3.62
C ASP A 282 -2.13 8.24 -4.38
N GLU A 283 -2.40 8.34 -5.68
CA GLU A 283 -2.64 7.18 -6.55
C GLU A 283 -1.42 6.26 -6.74
N ASN A 284 -0.23 6.71 -6.32
CA ASN A 284 1.01 5.94 -6.35
C ASN A 284 1.31 5.28 -5.01
N VAL A 285 0.40 5.35 -4.03
CA VAL A 285 0.53 4.70 -2.72
C VAL A 285 -0.63 3.73 -2.49
N GLU A 286 -0.30 2.44 -2.36
CA GLU A 286 -1.23 1.38 -1.98
C GLU A 286 -1.00 1.00 -0.52
N ILE A 287 -2.09 0.96 0.25
CA ILE A 287 -2.01 0.68 1.69
C ILE A 287 -2.27 -0.79 1.99
N VAL A 288 -1.46 -1.32 2.90
CA VAL A 288 -1.61 -2.65 3.48
C VAL A 288 -1.80 -2.52 4.99
N PRO A 289 -3.04 -2.65 5.48
CA PRO A 289 -3.34 -2.67 6.90
C PRO A 289 -2.67 -3.88 7.59
N THR A 290 -2.05 -3.65 8.75
CA THR A 290 -1.30 -4.71 9.48
C THR A 290 -1.90 -5.08 10.82
N GLU A 291 -3.09 -4.59 11.17
CA GLU A 291 -3.66 -4.75 12.52
C GLU A 291 -4.11 -6.18 12.83
N THR A 292 -4.27 -6.99 11.78
CA THR A 292 -4.55 -8.42 11.89
C THR A 292 -3.28 -9.27 12.05
N LEU A 293 -2.10 -8.64 12.03
CA LEU A 293 -0.83 -9.34 12.16
C LEU A 293 -0.45 -9.49 13.63
N ASP A 294 -0.12 -10.72 14.00
CA ASP A 294 0.37 -11.08 15.32
C ASP A 294 1.86 -10.74 15.50
N CYS A 295 2.20 -10.26 16.71
CA CYS A 295 3.58 -10.09 17.15
C CYS A 295 4.24 -11.43 17.52
N ARG A 296 5.56 -11.43 17.68
CA ARG A 296 6.28 -12.51 18.37
C ARG A 296 5.89 -12.54 19.85
N ASN A 297 5.76 -13.75 20.40
CA ASN A 297 5.50 -14.00 21.83
C ASN A 297 6.80 -14.24 22.63
N SER A 298 7.93 -13.66 22.22
CA SER A 298 9.22 -13.85 22.89
C SER A 298 9.59 -12.63 23.75
N ASP A 299 10.13 -12.91 24.94
CA ASP A 299 10.23 -12.01 26.11
C ASP A 299 10.95 -10.66 25.92
N ASP A 300 11.66 -10.42 24.80
CA ASP A 300 12.53 -9.24 24.64
C ASP A 300 12.13 -8.18 23.59
N SER A 301 11.15 -8.41 22.70
CA SER A 301 10.65 -7.34 21.80
C SER A 301 9.30 -7.66 21.14
N ASN A 302 8.21 -7.41 21.85
CA ASN A 302 6.85 -7.59 21.33
C ASN A 302 6.45 -6.57 20.23
N ILE A 303 7.36 -5.85 19.58
CA ILE A 303 7.01 -4.90 18.50
C ILE A 303 7.06 -5.54 17.10
N HIS A 304 7.66 -6.72 17.02
CA HIS A 304 8.00 -7.36 15.75
C HIS A 304 7.00 -8.45 15.36
N PHE A 305 6.62 -8.49 14.08
CA PHE A 305 5.74 -9.54 13.54
C PHE A 305 6.40 -10.93 13.61
N ASN A 306 5.60 -11.94 13.97
CA ASN A 306 6.05 -13.33 13.94
C ASN A 306 6.14 -13.89 12.51
N THR A 307 6.60 -15.14 12.36
CA THR A 307 6.79 -15.78 11.06
C THR A 307 5.51 -15.83 10.22
N LEU A 308 4.39 -16.23 10.81
CA LEU A 308 3.11 -16.33 10.10
C LEU A 308 2.62 -14.95 9.64
N SER A 309 2.80 -13.94 10.48
CA SER A 309 2.49 -12.55 10.16
C SER A 309 3.37 -11.97 9.06
N GLN A 310 4.67 -12.31 9.02
CA GLN A 310 5.57 -11.90 7.94
C GLN A 310 5.19 -12.56 6.61
N ILE A 311 4.79 -13.83 6.63
CA ILE A 311 4.23 -14.52 5.45
C ILE A 311 2.94 -13.83 5.00
N LYS A 312 2.03 -13.55 5.93
CA LYS A 312 0.77 -12.86 5.63
C LYS A 312 1.03 -11.46 5.04
N LEU A 313 1.92 -10.67 5.63
CA LEU A 313 2.31 -9.36 5.13
C LEU A 313 2.88 -9.45 3.71
N GLY A 314 3.74 -10.43 3.43
CA GLY A 314 4.25 -10.67 2.08
C GLY A 314 3.16 -11.04 1.07
N ASN A 315 2.14 -11.81 1.50
CA ASN A 315 0.96 -12.06 0.67
C ASN A 315 0.16 -10.78 0.42
N ASP A 316 -0.10 -10.00 1.47
CA ASP A 316 -0.90 -8.78 1.38
C ASP A 316 -0.19 -7.70 0.53
N PHE A 317 1.15 -7.59 0.62
CA PHE A 317 1.97 -6.77 -0.27
C PHE A 317 1.86 -7.21 -1.73
N PHE A 318 1.83 -8.52 -1.99
CA PHE A 318 1.67 -9.02 -3.35
C PHE A 318 0.28 -8.70 -3.90
N ASP A 319 -0.77 -8.88 -3.11
CA ASP A 319 -2.13 -8.55 -3.51
C ASP A 319 -2.30 -7.04 -3.75
N ALA A 320 -1.62 -6.20 -2.97
CA ALA A 320 -1.53 -4.76 -3.21
C ALA A 320 -0.77 -4.41 -4.49
N HIS A 321 0.35 -5.07 -4.74
CA HIS A 321 1.09 -4.91 -6.00
C HIS A 321 0.23 -5.24 -7.23
N LEU A 322 -0.59 -6.30 -7.17
CA LEU A 322 -1.51 -6.64 -8.28
C LEU A 322 -2.56 -5.56 -8.55
N ARG A 323 -2.91 -4.72 -7.56
CA ARG A 323 -3.81 -3.57 -7.77
C ARG A 323 -3.14 -2.49 -8.61
N PHE A 324 -1.86 -2.20 -8.41
CA PHE A 324 -1.09 -1.31 -9.29
C PHE A 324 -0.99 -1.83 -10.74
N GLN A 325 -0.98 -3.15 -10.93
CA GLN A 325 -0.99 -3.76 -12.27
C GLN A 325 -2.37 -3.71 -12.94
N GLY A 326 -3.43 -3.32 -12.21
CA GLY A 326 -4.82 -3.45 -12.68
C GLY A 326 -5.29 -4.91 -12.79
N GLU A 327 -4.52 -5.88 -12.31
CA GLU A 327 -4.82 -7.32 -12.41
C GLU A 327 -5.81 -7.78 -11.34
N TYR A 328 -5.80 -7.14 -10.16
CA TYR A 328 -6.69 -7.47 -9.05
C TYR A 328 -8.17 -7.07 -9.28
N LEU A 329 -8.42 -6.13 -10.20
CA LEU A 329 -9.75 -5.59 -10.52
C LEU A 329 -10.65 -6.53 -11.33
N ARG A 330 -10.16 -7.72 -11.68
CA ARG A 330 -10.93 -8.77 -12.34
C ARG A 330 -11.76 -9.64 -11.38
N SER A 331 -11.78 -9.33 -10.08
CA SER A 331 -12.68 -9.99 -9.12
C SER A 331 -14.13 -9.50 -9.28
N GLU A 332 -15.09 -10.44 -9.25
CA GLU A 332 -16.52 -10.13 -9.30
C GLU A 332 -16.94 -9.18 -8.17
N PRO A 333 -17.86 -8.22 -8.41
CA PRO A 333 -18.35 -7.33 -7.36
C PRO A 333 -18.95 -8.11 -6.17
N GLN A 334 -18.48 -7.79 -4.96
CA GLN A 334 -19.05 -8.27 -3.71
C GLN A 334 -20.33 -7.48 -3.38
N LYS A 335 -21.44 -8.19 -3.24
CA LYS A 335 -22.70 -7.60 -2.80
C LYS A 335 -22.66 -7.31 -1.31
N VAL A 336 -23.03 -6.09 -0.92
CA VAL A 336 -23.19 -5.67 0.46
C VAL A 336 -24.67 -5.45 0.73
N TYR A 337 -25.18 -6.08 1.79
CA TYR A 337 -26.58 -6.11 2.16
C TYR A 337 -26.83 -5.28 3.41
N ARG A 338 -28.01 -4.65 3.49
CA ARG A 338 -28.43 -3.84 4.64
C ARG A 338 -29.53 -4.52 5.44
N PHE A 339 -29.41 -4.40 6.75
CA PHE A 339 -30.38 -4.88 7.74
C PHE A 339 -30.70 -3.77 8.73
N MET A 340 -31.96 -3.68 9.12
CA MET A 340 -32.44 -2.73 10.12
C MET A 340 -33.14 -3.47 11.26
N ASN A 341 -32.68 -3.28 12.48
CA ASN A 341 -33.36 -3.80 13.65
C ASN A 341 -34.46 -2.81 14.09
N ARG A 342 -35.72 -3.21 13.96
CA ARG A 342 -36.87 -2.33 14.25
C ARG A 342 -37.05 -2.02 15.73
N SER A 343 -36.57 -2.89 16.62
CA SER A 343 -36.78 -2.72 18.06
C SER A 343 -35.91 -1.62 18.65
N ASN A 344 -34.70 -1.45 18.11
CA ASN A 344 -33.75 -0.49 18.62
C ASN A 344 -33.31 0.54 17.57
N HIS A 345 -33.71 0.45 16.31
CA HIS A 345 -33.25 1.32 15.23
C HIS A 345 -31.74 1.22 14.90
N ASN A 346 -31.15 0.02 15.02
CA ASN A 346 -29.76 -0.24 14.62
C ASN A 346 -29.69 -0.65 13.15
N TRP A 347 -28.84 -0.01 12.35
CA TRP A 347 -28.51 -0.49 11.02
C TRP A 347 -27.21 -1.30 11.03
N MET A 348 -27.19 -2.34 10.22
CA MET A 348 -26.03 -3.19 10.03
C MET A 348 -25.86 -3.51 8.54
N LEU A 349 -24.62 -3.61 8.11
CA LEU A 349 -24.25 -4.14 6.81
C LEU A 349 -23.64 -5.55 6.94
N SER A 350 -23.86 -6.38 5.92
CA SER A 350 -23.32 -7.74 5.82
C SER A 350 -23.03 -8.13 4.38
N ILE A 351 -22.07 -9.04 4.17
CA ILE A 351 -21.86 -9.71 2.87
C ILE A 351 -22.69 -10.99 2.74
N ASN A 352 -23.35 -11.43 3.82
CA ASN A 352 -24.23 -12.58 3.83
C ASN A 352 -25.70 -12.12 3.94
N PRO A 353 -26.54 -12.35 2.90
CA PRO A 353 -27.93 -11.89 2.89
C PRO A 353 -28.83 -12.61 3.92
N ASN A 354 -28.31 -13.61 4.62
CA ASN A 354 -29.02 -14.40 5.61
C ASN A 354 -28.45 -14.26 7.04
N GLU A 355 -27.43 -13.43 7.28
CA GLU A 355 -26.70 -13.40 8.57
C GLU A 355 -27.60 -13.24 9.79
N VAL A 356 -28.57 -12.33 9.72
CA VAL A 356 -29.46 -11.99 10.84
C VAL A 356 -30.94 -12.11 10.46
N ARG A 357 -31.30 -12.98 9.52
CA ARG A 357 -32.72 -13.18 9.20
C ARG A 357 -33.45 -13.84 10.37
N GLY A 358 -34.43 -13.13 10.94
CA GLY A 358 -35.06 -13.51 12.22
C GLY A 358 -34.27 -12.94 13.41
N ASN A 359 -34.92 -12.67 14.54
CA ASN A 359 -34.40 -11.94 15.71
C ASN A 359 -34.56 -10.39 15.66
N GLY A 360 -35.65 -9.89 15.09
CA GLY A 360 -35.99 -8.45 15.10
C GLY A 360 -35.29 -7.61 14.04
N TRP A 361 -34.38 -8.22 13.28
CA TRP A 361 -33.76 -7.63 12.09
C TRP A 361 -34.62 -7.82 10.85
N VAL A 362 -34.73 -6.75 10.08
CA VAL A 362 -35.45 -6.72 8.80
C VAL A 362 -34.41 -6.54 7.70
N PHE A 363 -34.42 -7.46 6.74
CA PHE A 363 -33.61 -7.37 5.54
C PHE A 363 -34.15 -6.25 4.63
N GLU A 364 -33.32 -5.25 4.36
CA GLU A 364 -33.70 -4.10 3.51
C GLU A 364 -33.29 -4.28 2.05
N GLY A 365 -32.44 -5.28 1.76
CA GLY A 365 -31.99 -5.60 0.41
C GLY A 365 -30.49 -5.46 0.21
N GLU A 366 -30.08 -5.49 -1.06
CA GLU A 366 -28.74 -5.11 -1.50
C GLU A 366 -28.58 -3.59 -1.32
N ALA A 367 -27.59 -3.19 -0.52
CA ALA A 367 -27.29 -1.78 -0.28
C ALA A 367 -26.49 -1.20 -1.45
N PHE A 368 -25.41 -1.91 -1.82
CA PHE A 368 -24.52 -1.55 -2.91
C PHE A 368 -23.60 -2.74 -3.23
N GLN A 369 -22.86 -2.62 -4.33
CA GLN A 369 -21.79 -3.53 -4.68
C GLN A 369 -20.45 -2.87 -4.38
N SER A 370 -19.60 -3.59 -3.67
CA SER A 370 -18.22 -3.23 -3.41
C SER A 370 -17.34 -4.11 -4.29
N ARG A 371 -16.34 -3.54 -4.95
CA ARG A 371 -15.25 -4.35 -5.50
C ARG A 371 -14.15 -4.42 -4.46
N GLN A 372 -13.37 -5.50 -4.48
CA GLN A 372 -12.19 -5.56 -3.61
C GLN A 372 -11.16 -4.54 -4.07
N LYS A 373 -11.22 -3.32 -3.52
CA LYS A 373 -10.22 -2.30 -3.78
C LYS A 373 -9.83 -1.59 -2.50
N GLN A 374 -8.53 -1.46 -2.31
CA GLN A 374 -7.80 -0.50 -1.48
C GLN A 374 -8.13 -0.39 0.02
N ILE A 375 -9.31 0.10 0.43
CA ILE A 375 -9.52 0.43 1.86
C ILE A 375 -10.49 -0.54 2.52
N PRO A 376 -10.05 -1.31 3.54
CA PRO A 376 -10.98 -2.12 4.31
C PRO A 376 -11.97 -1.23 5.07
N VAL A 377 -13.25 -1.51 4.90
CA VAL A 377 -14.29 -0.99 5.76
C VAL A 377 -14.64 -2.08 6.75
N TYR A 378 -14.36 -1.82 8.02
CA TYR A 378 -14.65 -2.70 9.14
C TYR A 378 -16.10 -2.54 9.59
N ARG A 379 -16.72 -3.66 9.97
CA ARG A 379 -17.93 -3.63 10.79
C ARG A 379 -17.52 -3.50 12.25
N CYS A 380 -18.01 -2.47 12.90
CA CYS A 380 -17.68 -2.12 14.26
C CYS A 380 -18.92 -2.26 15.14
N TYR A 381 -18.76 -2.91 16.29
CA TYR A 381 -19.80 -3.07 17.31
C TYR A 381 -19.43 -2.29 18.57
N ARG A 382 -20.37 -1.54 19.13
CA ARG A 382 -20.23 -0.81 20.41
C ARG A 382 -20.96 -1.58 21.51
N PRO A 383 -20.29 -2.40 22.35
CA PRO A 383 -20.96 -3.26 23.33
C PRO A 383 -21.79 -2.47 24.36
N ASN A 384 -21.31 -1.28 24.75
CA ASN A 384 -21.96 -0.44 25.77
C ASN A 384 -23.34 0.07 25.36
N VAL A 385 -23.60 0.19 24.06
CA VAL A 385 -24.87 0.72 23.52
C VAL A 385 -25.59 -0.28 22.60
N GLY A 386 -24.97 -1.42 22.28
CA GLY A 386 -25.54 -2.44 21.40
C GLY A 386 -25.70 -1.98 19.94
N ARG A 387 -24.77 -1.15 19.43
CA ARG A 387 -24.87 -0.49 18.12
C ARG A 387 -23.79 -0.90 17.15
N HIS A 388 -24.14 -1.03 15.88
CA HIS A 388 -23.18 -1.24 14.81
C HIS A 388 -22.91 0.08 14.08
N PHE A 389 -21.71 0.18 13.53
CA PHE A 389 -21.33 1.21 12.58
C PHE A 389 -20.21 0.66 11.68
N THR A 390 -19.91 1.36 10.59
CA THR A 390 -18.78 1.01 9.72
C THR A 390 -17.64 1.97 9.94
N SER A 391 -16.39 1.53 9.92
CA SER A 391 -15.22 2.42 10.02
C SER A 391 -14.13 1.96 9.07
N ILE A 392 -13.31 2.89 8.58
CA ILE A 392 -12.04 2.55 7.91
C ILE A 392 -10.92 2.22 8.91
N HIS A 393 -11.15 2.50 10.19
CA HIS A 393 -10.22 2.19 11.25
C HIS A 393 -10.58 0.86 11.91
N SER A 394 -9.63 -0.08 11.92
CA SER A 394 -9.72 -1.38 12.57
C SER A 394 -9.96 -1.30 14.09
N ASN A 395 -9.57 -0.20 14.73
CA ASN A 395 -9.81 0.04 16.16
C ASN A 395 -11.21 0.62 16.44
N CYS A 396 -12.06 0.72 15.42
CA CYS A 396 -13.42 1.25 15.54
C CYS A 396 -13.46 2.62 16.24
N GLU A 397 -12.56 3.51 15.83
CA GLU A 397 -12.45 4.88 16.33
C GLU A 397 -12.28 4.95 17.86
N GLY A 398 -11.79 3.88 18.49
CA GLY A 398 -11.62 3.78 19.94
C GLY A 398 -12.92 3.64 20.73
N VAL A 399 -14.07 3.50 20.07
CA VAL A 399 -15.40 3.45 20.70
C VAL A 399 -16.09 2.10 20.58
N GLY A 400 -15.51 1.15 19.83
CA GLY A 400 -16.08 -0.17 19.58
C GLY A 400 -15.03 -1.27 19.38
N VAL A 401 -15.51 -2.45 19.00
CA VAL A 401 -14.72 -3.64 18.66
C VAL A 401 -14.97 -3.98 17.20
N ALA A 402 -13.92 -4.22 16.42
CA ALA A 402 -14.06 -4.67 15.05
C ALA A 402 -14.49 -6.14 15.03
N GLU A 403 -15.56 -6.42 14.29
CA GLU A 403 -16.05 -7.78 14.04
C GLU A 403 -15.40 -8.39 12.78
N GLY A 404 -14.63 -7.59 12.04
CA GLY A 404 -13.92 -7.99 10.83
C GLY A 404 -14.05 -6.96 9.69
N VAL A 405 -13.30 -7.20 8.62
CA VAL A 405 -13.45 -6.46 7.36
C VAL A 405 -14.77 -6.87 6.71
N LEU A 406 -15.62 -5.89 6.46
CA LEU A 406 -16.94 -6.09 5.88
C LEU A 406 -16.90 -6.02 4.35
N PHE A 407 -16.34 -4.94 3.81
CA PHE A 407 -16.17 -4.73 2.37
C PHE A 407 -14.96 -3.83 2.13
N HIS A 408 -14.64 -3.56 0.87
CA HIS A 408 -13.54 -2.67 0.51
C HIS A 408 -14.05 -1.48 -0.34
N GLY A 409 -13.60 -0.26 -0.04
CA GLY A 409 -13.97 0.95 -0.79
C GLY A 409 -12.92 1.36 -1.83
N ASP A 410 -13.34 1.92 -2.97
CA ASP A 410 -12.45 2.45 -4.00
C ASP A 410 -12.34 3.97 -3.91
N LEU A 411 -11.14 4.48 -3.62
CA LEU A 411 -10.82 5.91 -3.58
C LEU A 411 -11.08 6.64 -4.90
N ASN A 412 -10.90 5.96 -6.02
CA ASN A 412 -11.16 6.47 -7.36
C ASN A 412 -12.55 6.09 -7.87
N GLY A 413 -13.39 5.56 -6.97
CA GLY A 413 -14.74 5.18 -7.28
C GLY A 413 -15.64 6.39 -7.54
N LYS A 414 -16.67 6.22 -8.39
CA LYS A 414 -17.58 7.32 -8.75
C LYS A 414 -18.73 7.49 -7.76
N THR A 415 -18.95 6.51 -6.88
CA THR A 415 -20.14 6.38 -6.04
C THR A 415 -19.78 6.53 -4.56
N PRO A 416 -19.93 7.70 -3.92
CA PRO A 416 -19.59 7.89 -2.50
C PRO A 416 -20.41 6.98 -1.57
N VAL A 417 -19.77 6.48 -0.51
CA VAL A 417 -20.38 5.84 0.67
C VAL A 417 -20.34 6.80 1.85
N TRP A 418 -21.53 7.18 2.27
CA TRP A 418 -21.76 8.04 3.41
C TRP A 418 -21.96 7.21 4.67
N ARG A 419 -21.37 7.63 5.79
CA ARG A 419 -21.78 7.18 7.12
C ARG A 419 -22.36 8.35 7.89
N CYS A 420 -23.58 8.18 8.34
CA CYS A 420 -24.39 9.26 8.89
C CYS A 420 -24.83 8.89 10.29
N TYR A 421 -24.72 9.84 11.22
CA TYR A 421 -25.02 9.61 12.63
C TYR A 421 -26.34 10.29 13.03
N HIS A 422 -27.24 9.50 13.59
CA HIS A 422 -28.54 9.94 14.07
C HIS A 422 -28.50 10.11 15.59
N ARG A 423 -28.35 11.35 16.08
CA ARG A 423 -28.18 11.65 17.52
C ARG A 423 -29.31 11.11 18.40
N SER A 424 -30.57 11.32 18.02
CA SER A 424 -31.70 10.88 18.87
C SER A 424 -31.86 9.36 18.94
N LEU A 425 -31.29 8.61 17.99
CA LEU A 425 -31.33 7.15 17.95
C LEU A 425 -30.01 6.53 18.45
N ASP A 426 -28.96 7.34 18.64
CA ASP A 426 -27.57 6.92 18.82
C ASP A 426 -27.21 5.78 17.85
N SER A 427 -27.42 6.02 16.56
CA SER A 427 -27.31 5.00 15.51
C SER A 427 -26.61 5.53 14.27
N HIS A 428 -25.95 4.64 13.53
CA HIS A 428 -25.24 4.97 12.30
C HIS A 428 -25.93 4.31 11.11
N LEU A 429 -26.04 5.04 10.01
CA LEU A 429 -26.47 4.53 8.71
C LEU A 429 -25.31 4.63 7.73
N THR A 430 -25.05 3.56 6.98
CA THR A 430 -24.08 3.55 5.88
C THR A 430 -24.80 3.37 4.56
N THR A 431 -24.61 4.28 3.61
CA THR A 431 -25.40 4.35 2.37
C THR A 431 -24.65 5.01 1.21
N VAL A 432 -25.03 4.68 -0.02
CA VAL A 432 -24.58 5.39 -1.24
C VAL A 432 -25.50 6.54 -1.64
N ASN A 433 -26.68 6.63 -1.03
CA ASN A 433 -27.65 7.67 -1.31
C ASN A 433 -27.53 8.79 -0.27
N LYS A 434 -26.87 9.89 -0.63
CA LYS A 434 -26.66 11.04 0.25
C LYS A 434 -27.97 11.59 0.86
N SER A 435 -29.08 11.55 0.13
CA SER A 435 -30.37 12.04 0.62
C SER A 435 -30.95 11.21 1.78
N GLU A 436 -30.56 9.93 1.93
CA GLU A 436 -30.92 9.14 3.12
C GLU A 436 -30.27 9.70 4.39
N CYS A 437 -29.11 10.36 4.26
CA CYS A 437 -28.44 11.04 5.35
C CYS A 437 -29.03 12.42 5.63
N GLU A 438 -29.29 13.21 4.59
CA GLU A 438 -29.81 14.58 4.72
C GLU A 438 -31.23 14.61 5.30
N SER A 439 -32.00 13.53 5.12
CA SER A 439 -33.34 13.38 5.70
C SER A 439 -33.36 12.90 7.16
N SER A 440 -32.21 12.53 7.74
CA SER A 440 -32.17 11.80 9.02
C SER A 440 -31.00 12.12 9.96
N SER A 441 -30.01 12.95 9.60
CA SER A 441 -28.78 13.10 10.40
C SER A 441 -28.39 14.55 10.74
N GLU A 442 -27.81 14.74 11.94
CA GLU A 442 -27.17 16.01 12.36
C GLU A 442 -25.68 16.06 11.96
N PHE A 443 -25.06 14.91 11.65
CA PHE A 443 -23.66 14.79 11.23
C PHE A 443 -23.52 13.78 10.07
N ILE A 444 -22.88 14.23 8.99
CA ILE A 444 -22.54 13.42 7.82
C ILE A 444 -21.02 13.28 7.80
N ILE A 445 -20.52 12.05 7.87
CA ILE A 445 -19.11 11.74 7.66
C ILE A 445 -19.00 11.10 6.28
N ASP A 446 -18.17 11.69 5.42
CA ASP A 446 -17.76 11.03 4.19
C ASP A 446 -16.87 9.84 4.58
N LEU A 447 -17.33 8.62 4.31
CA LEU A 447 -16.61 7.44 4.76
C LEU A 447 -15.55 7.06 3.73
N LEU A 448 -15.96 6.86 2.47
CA LEU A 448 -15.15 6.47 1.29
C LEU A 448 -15.98 6.60 -0.01
N THR A 449 -15.41 6.25 -1.17
CA THR A 449 -16.10 6.04 -2.46
C THR A 449 -16.16 4.54 -2.86
N LEU A 450 -17.11 4.17 -3.74
CA LEU A 450 -17.28 2.87 -4.45
C LEU A 450 -17.20 3.13 -5.95
N ILE A 451 -16.89 2.10 -6.75
CA ILE A 451 -16.73 2.21 -8.21
C ILE A 451 -17.94 2.80 -8.92
#